data_AF-A0A2E9YK67-F1
#
_entry.id   AF-A0A2E9YK67-F1
#
_cell.length_a   1.000
_cell.length_b   1.000
_cell.length_c   1.000
_cell.angle_alpha   90.00
_cell.angle_beta   90.00
_cell.angle_gamma   90.00
#
_symmetry.space_group_name_H-M   'P 1'
#
loop_
_entity.id
_entity.type
_entity.pdbx_description
1 polymer ?
#
loop_
_entity_poly.entity_id
_entity_poly.type
_entity_poly.pdbx_seq_one_letter_code
_entity_poly.pdbx_strand_id
1 'polypeptide(L)' 'MKRRILFWLLLPALLIFTGSFAFAQDNDASQESVTSFAIEEIVVTARKRDESIQDVPLSVTAIQGELAEASVRRLED' A
#
# COMPACT_ATOMS: atom_id res chain seq x y z
N MET A 1 44.70 2.08 48.93
CA MET A 1 44.56 2.97 47.74
C MET A 1 44.40 2.23 46.40
N LYS A 2 44.94 1.01 46.21
CA LYS A 2 44.85 0.25 44.94
C LYS A 2 43.42 -0.19 44.53
N ARG A 3 42.53 -0.44 45.51
CA ARG A 3 41.11 -0.82 45.27
C ARG A 3 40.23 0.31 44.73
N ARG A 4 40.62 1.57 44.96
CA ARG A 4 39.90 2.76 44.47
C ARG A 4 40.22 3.03 42.99
N ILE A 5 41.46 2.73 42.59
CA ILE A 5 41.92 2.86 41.20
C ILE A 5 41.34 1.75 40.32
N LEU A 6 41.21 0.52 40.86
CA LEU A 6 40.51 -0.57 40.17
C LEU A 6 39.04 -0.23 39.91
N PHE A 7 38.36 0.40 40.88
CA PHE A 7 36.96 0.82 40.75
C PHE A 7 36.78 1.94 39.72
N TRP A 8 37.76 2.83 39.58
CA TRP A 8 37.73 3.92 38.61
C TRP A 8 38.05 3.48 37.17
N LEU A 9 38.75 2.35 36.99
CA LEU A 9 39.06 1.76 35.68
C LEU A 9 37.95 0.81 35.19
N LEU A 10 37.15 0.23 36.09
CA LEU A 10 36.03 -0.68 35.75
C LEU A 10 34.75 0.10 35.39
N LEU A 11 34.60 1.35 35.85
CA LEU A 11 33.42 2.19 35.60
C LEU A 11 33.21 2.58 34.11
N PRO A 12 34.24 2.94 33.31
CA PRO A 12 34.01 3.25 31.89
C PRO A 12 33.78 2.00 31.02
N ALA A 13 34.23 0.82 31.45
CA ALA A 13 34.06 -0.42 30.70
C ALA A 13 32.60 -0.94 30.72
N LEU A 14 31.80 -0.55 31.71
CA LEU A 14 30.39 -0.92 31.80
C LEU A 14 29.47 0.01 30.95
N LEU A 15 29.94 1.22 30.59
CA LEU A 15 29.15 2.18 29.82
C LEU A 15 29.15 1.92 28.31
N ILE A 16 30.09 1.12 27.79
CA ILE A 16 30.18 0.80 26.35
C ILE A 16 29.33 -0.44 26.00
N PHE A 17 28.77 -1.13 26.99
CA PHE A 17 27.94 -2.34 26.79
C PHE A 17 26.45 -2.04 26.51
N THR A 18 25.99 -0.78 26.58
CA THR A 18 24.65 -0.43 26.09
C THR A 18 24.70 -0.23 24.58
N GLY A 19 24.82 -1.34 23.84
CA GLY A 19 24.72 -1.34 22.38
C GLY A 19 23.43 -0.65 21.93
N SER A 20 23.52 0.15 20.87
CA SER A 20 22.37 0.70 20.18
C SER A 20 21.44 -0.43 19.73
N PHE A 21 20.34 -0.65 20.45
CA PHE A 21 19.24 -1.46 19.95
C PHE A 21 18.55 -0.66 18.85
N ALA A 22 18.81 -1.04 17.60
CA ALA A 22 18.05 -0.54 16.46
C ALA A 22 16.64 -1.15 16.52
N PHE A 23 15.71 -0.43 17.16
CA PHE A 23 14.30 -0.76 17.09
C PHE A 23 13.78 -0.34 15.71
N ALA A 24 13.45 -1.31 14.85
CA ALA A 24 12.62 -1.08 13.67
C ALA A 24 11.19 -0.82 14.15
N GLN A 25 10.89 0.44 14.48
CA GLN A 25 9.53 0.85 14.82
C GLN A 25 8.73 0.95 13.53
N ASP A 26 8.00 -0.11 13.23
CA ASP A 26 6.92 -0.05 12.25
C ASP A 26 5.79 0.77 12.89
N ASN A 27 5.71 2.03 12.51
CA ASN A 27 4.70 2.96 12.99
C ASN A 27 3.45 2.78 12.12
N ASP A 28 2.75 1.67 12.30
CA ASP A 28 1.50 1.38 11.59
C ASP A 28 0.31 2.11 12.26
N ALA A 29 0.51 3.40 12.53
CA ALA A 29 -0.43 4.29 13.22
C ALA A 29 -0.87 5.42 12.29
N SER A 30 -1.24 5.06 11.07
CA SER A 30 -2.08 5.88 10.22
C SER A 30 -2.89 4.97 9.31
N GLN A 31 -3.91 4.37 9.91
CA GLN A 31 -5.08 3.87 9.20
C GLN A 31 -5.88 5.07 8.67
N GLU A 32 -5.23 5.88 7.85
CA GLU A 32 -5.88 6.75 6.90
C GLU A 32 -6.43 5.80 5.83
N SER A 33 -7.71 5.92 5.50
CA SER A 33 -8.33 5.11 4.46
C SER A 33 -7.60 5.37 3.15
N VAL A 34 -6.56 4.58 2.89
CA VAL A 34 -5.94 4.46 1.59
C VAL A 34 -7.04 3.84 0.75
N THR A 35 -7.87 4.68 0.12
CA THR A 35 -8.38 4.35 -1.20
C THR A 35 -7.12 4.21 -2.04
N SER A 36 -6.54 3.01 -1.94
CA SER A 36 -5.29 2.67 -2.57
C SER A 36 -5.45 3.02 -4.03
N PHE A 37 -4.54 3.83 -4.52
CA PHE A 37 -4.26 3.97 -5.94
C PHE A 37 -3.72 2.61 -6.44
N ALA A 38 -4.53 1.57 -6.30
CA ALA A 38 -4.28 0.24 -6.79
C ALA A 38 -4.65 0.27 -8.26
N ILE A 39 -3.78 -0.28 -9.09
CA ILE A 39 -4.11 -0.49 -10.50
C ILE A 39 -5.23 -1.54 -10.54
N GLU A 40 -6.43 -1.10 -10.92
CA GLU A 40 -7.58 -1.97 -11.14
C GLU A 40 -7.53 -2.50 -12.57
N GLU A 41 -7.49 -3.83 -12.71
CA GLU A 41 -7.58 -4.47 -14.02
C GLU A 41 -9.05 -4.71 -14.36
N ILE A 42 -9.48 -4.17 -15.51
CA ILE A 42 -10.82 -4.34 -16.04
C ILE A 42 -10.74 -5.31 -17.21
N VAL A 43 -11.29 -6.51 -17.02
CA VAL A 43 -11.41 -7.54 -18.06
C VAL A 43 -12.77 -7.43 -18.74
N VAL A 44 -12.77 -7.42 -20.07
CA VAL A 44 -13.98 -7.32 -20.88
C VAL A 44 -14.00 -8.40 -21.96
N THR A 45 -15.18 -8.68 -22.52
CA THR A 45 -15.35 -9.63 -23.62
C THR A 45 -15.62 -8.91 -24.93
N ALA A 46 -14.69 -8.07 -25.40
CA ALA A 46 -14.89 -7.23 -26.59
C ALA A 46 -14.92 -8.03 -27.90
N ARG A 47 -14.17 -9.14 -28.01
CA ARG A 47 -14.09 -9.99 -29.23
C ARG A 47 -14.41 -11.46 -28.98
N LYS A 48 -15.36 -11.74 -28.09
CA LYS A 48 -15.71 -13.12 -27.64
C LYS A 48 -14.54 -13.85 -26.96
N ARG A 49 -13.59 -13.08 -26.43
CA ARG A 49 -12.46 -13.54 -25.63
C ARG A 49 -12.29 -12.53 -24.50
N ASP A 50 -11.79 -13.02 -23.37
CA ASP A 50 -11.44 -12.19 -22.22
C ASP A 50 -10.14 -11.43 -22.51
N GLU A 51 -10.22 -10.11 -22.46
CA GLU A 51 -9.14 -9.18 -22.78
C GLU A 51 -9.14 -8.01 -21.78
N SER A 52 -7.95 -7.50 -21.44
CA SER A 52 -7.83 -6.27 -20.65
C SER A 52 -8.34 -5.08 -21.45
N ILE A 53 -9.03 -4.14 -20.80
CA ILE A 53 -9.57 -2.94 -21.47
C ILE A 53 -8.49 -2.11 -22.18
N GLN A 54 -7.24 -2.20 -21.72
CA GLN A 54 -6.09 -1.48 -22.29
C GLN A 54 -5.62 -2.09 -23.62
N ASP A 55 -5.97 -3.35 -23.90
CA ASP A 55 -5.54 -4.09 -25.10
C ASP A 55 -6.63 -4.15 -26.19
N VAL A 56 -7.84 -3.64 -25.91
CA VAL A 56 -8.97 -3.67 -26.84
C VAL A 56 -8.76 -2.66 -27.97
N PRO A 57 -8.67 -3.09 -29.25
CA PRO A 57 -8.41 -2.18 -30.38
C PRO A 57 -9.71 -1.53 -30.90
N LEU A 58 -10.62 -1.16 -30.01
CA LEU A 58 -11.92 -0.55 -30.30
C LEU A 58 -12.18 0.56 -29.29
N SER A 59 -12.88 1.61 -29.71
CA SER A 59 -13.30 2.67 -28.78
C SER A 59 -14.32 2.13 -27.78
N VAL A 60 -14.07 2.37 -26.50
CA VAL A 60 -14.98 1.96 -25.42
C VAL A 60 -15.44 3.19 -24.65
N THR A 61 -16.75 3.25 -24.41
CA THR A 61 -17.39 4.25 -23.55
C THR A 61 -18.04 3.52 -22.39
N ALA A 62 -17.67 3.87 -21.16
CA ALA A 62 -18.36 3.38 -19.97
C ALA A 62 -19.58 4.27 -19.70
N ILE A 63 -20.77 3.67 -19.62
CA ILE A 63 -22.00 4.35 -19.18
C ILE A 63 -22.36 3.79 -17.81
N GLN A 64 -22.52 4.67 -16.82
CA GLN A 64 -22.80 4.29 -15.44
C GLN A 64 -24.01 5.08 -14.91
N GLY A 65 -25.03 4.40 -14.39
CA GLY A 65 -26.17 5.01 -13.69
C GLY A 65 -27.14 5.83 -14.56
N GLU A 66 -26.65 6.52 -15.58
CA GLU A 66 -27.42 7.44 -16.45
C GLU A 66 -28.55 6.73 -17.21
N LEU A 67 -28.34 5.46 -17.55
CA LEU A 67 -29.33 4.68 -18.31
C LEU A 67 -30.59 4.37 -17.47
N ALA A 68 -30.44 4.26 -16.15
CA ALA A 68 -31.55 3.98 -15.25
C ALA A 68 -32.48 5.19 -15.09
N GLU A 69 -31.91 6.41 -15.07
CA GLU A 69 -32.67 7.66 -15.00
C GLU A 69 -33.45 7.94 -16.29
N ALA A 70 -32.89 7.51 -17.44
CA ALA A 70 -33.47 7.73 -18.75
C ALA A 70 -34.61 6.76 -19.14
N SER A 71 -35.05 5.86 -18.24
CA SER A 71 -36.08 4.84 -18.51
C SER A 71 -35.84 4.01 -19.79
N VAL A 72 -34.56 3.75 -20.12
CA VAL A 72 -34.22 2.96 -21.31
C VAL A 72 -34.53 1.50 -21.06
N ARG A 73 -35.35 0.91 -21.93
CA ARG A 73 -35.84 -0.48 -21.80
C ARG A 73 -34.95 -1.49 -22.49
N ARG A 74 -34.28 -1.11 -23.58
CA ARG A 74 -33.31 -1.91 -24.31
C ARG A 74 -32.18 -1.01 -24.82
N LEU A 75 -30.96 -1.53 -24.86
CA LEU A 75 -29.78 -0.81 -25.35
C LEU A 75 -29.78 -0.57 -26.87
N GLU A 76 -30.76 -1.14 -27.58
CA GLU A 76 -30.95 -1.04 -29.03
C GLU A 76 -32.02 -0.01 -29.43
N ASP A 77 -32.80 0.49 -28.47
CA ASP A 77 -33.96 1.39 -28.63
C ASP A 77 -33.60 2.80 -28.14
#